data_AF-A0A9N9KNL2-F1
#
_entry.id   AF-A0A9N9KNL2-F1
#
_cell.length_a   1.000
_cell.length_b   1.000
_cell.length_c   1.000
_cell.angle_alpha   90.00
_cell.angle_beta   90.00
_cell.angle_gamma   90.00
#
_symmetry.space_group_name_H-M   'P 1'
#
loop_
_entity.id
_entity.type
_entity.pdbx_description
1 polymer ?
#
loop_
_entity_poly.entity_id
_entity_poly.type
_entity_poly.pdbx_seq_one_letter_code
_entity_poly.pdbx_strand_id
1 'polypeptide(L)'
;MRYIKPADLTDTASSVNVNYSDIVTDKGDRLPDFSFCGYHSSDKPLPSAAPTITLNAGKGDQTKLIQNALDKFSTSGGVVVLSQGTYELLGQLRLHSKTVLRGAGMGKTVLTTKNGSVPLITMGNGDGKAKVGDAVAISDHYVPIGATNFTVKSITGLAVGFEMYIQRAVTPEWVRANGMSDLVRNGKPQLWLEPRKIASISGNIVTIDIPLTDSLDSRYIAPQLAPYTPPTGSSEMGVENLSITLSPTCSGKVLTDATCKGAALDIASWSTDSFARSLNITEYNSFVTVQPNTFRHTLDNINMHRNGPTDNGAGYAGGIGIEGTQILVSDCSAYGPLDAKFYSIWTTTLTPGPNAIVRFTAQQSSMLIQPHMRWAHGLLIDNSTTPLEFRNRATAGSGHGWPISGGVGWNVRGKFKLKVESPPLGVNWCIGCEGDKQTGTNGTFVEYGKQVSPGSLFEAQLAARKRKQDAVV
;
A
#
# COMPACT_ATOMS: atom_id res chain seq x y z
N MET A 1 -16.97 26.98 6.47
CA MET A 1 -15.70 27.03 5.71
C MET A 1 -15.95 26.48 4.32
N ARG A 2 -15.60 27.22 3.27
CA ARG A 2 -15.90 26.86 1.88
C ARG A 2 -15.08 25.64 1.45
N TYR A 3 -15.77 24.68 0.85
CA TYR A 3 -15.22 23.57 0.08
C TYR A 3 -14.25 24.12 -0.97
N ILE A 4 -12.97 23.85 -0.83
CA ILE A 4 -11.99 24.11 -1.88
C ILE A 4 -12.18 22.96 -2.88
N LYS A 5 -12.77 23.27 -4.04
CA LYS A 5 -12.82 22.32 -5.15
C LYS A 5 -11.37 21.99 -5.56
N PRO A 6 -11.07 20.80 -6.11
CA PRO A 6 -9.76 20.49 -6.70
C PRO A 6 -9.29 21.50 -7.76
N ALA A 7 -10.18 22.38 -8.25
CA ALA A 7 -9.91 23.44 -9.21
C ALA A 7 -9.38 24.76 -8.59
N ASP A 8 -9.26 24.90 -7.27
CA ASP A 8 -8.80 26.14 -6.62
C ASP A 8 -7.28 26.20 -6.37
N LEU A 9 -6.51 25.21 -6.84
CA LEU A 9 -5.07 25.37 -7.06
C LEU A 9 -4.87 25.91 -8.48
N THR A 10 -5.14 27.19 -8.67
CA THR A 10 -4.80 27.89 -9.91
C THR A 10 -3.28 27.98 -10.03
N ASP A 11 -2.77 27.11 -10.89
CA ASP A 11 -1.41 26.99 -11.38
C ASP A 11 -0.92 28.33 -11.97
N THR A 12 -0.20 29.11 -11.17
CA THR A 12 0.48 30.34 -11.62
C THR A 12 1.92 30.46 -11.12
N ALA A 13 2.43 29.45 -10.40
CA ALA A 13 3.85 29.37 -10.07
C ALA A 13 4.53 28.43 -11.06
N SER A 14 5.43 28.94 -11.89
CA SER A 14 6.28 28.13 -12.77
C SER A 14 6.86 26.94 -12.01
N SER A 15 6.53 25.71 -12.41
CA SER A 15 7.05 24.50 -11.78
C SER A 15 8.57 24.44 -11.91
N VAL A 16 9.28 24.07 -10.86
CA VAL A 16 10.73 23.85 -10.93
C VAL A 16 10.99 22.46 -11.51
N ASN A 17 11.78 22.38 -12.58
CA ASN A 17 12.18 21.09 -13.12
C ASN A 17 13.18 20.43 -12.17
N VAL A 18 12.85 19.22 -11.70
CA VAL A 18 13.69 18.39 -10.85
C VAL A 18 13.94 17.08 -11.57
N ASN A 19 15.21 16.81 -11.88
CA ASN A 19 15.62 15.49 -12.32
C ASN A 19 15.68 14.56 -11.10
N TYR A 20 14.64 13.75 -10.91
CA TYR A 20 14.53 12.83 -9.77
C TYR A 20 15.67 11.79 -9.71
N SER A 21 16.37 11.53 -10.81
CA SER A 21 17.51 10.60 -10.84
C SER A 21 18.79 11.15 -10.21
N ASP A 22 18.88 12.48 -10.07
CA ASP A 22 20.01 13.18 -9.46
C ASP A 22 19.87 13.29 -7.93
N ILE A 23 18.70 12.93 -7.38
CA ILE A 23 18.46 12.92 -5.93
C ILE A 23 19.10 11.68 -5.33
N VAL A 24 20.27 11.89 -4.71
CA VAL A 24 21.07 10.84 -4.09
C VAL A 24 21.62 11.35 -2.75
N THR A 25 21.64 10.50 -1.71
CA THR A 25 22.30 10.82 -0.43
C THR A 25 23.81 10.61 -0.53
N ASP A 26 24.58 11.12 0.45
CA ASP A 26 26.02 10.88 0.54
C ASP A 26 26.39 9.39 0.65
N LYS A 27 25.45 8.55 1.10
CA LYS A 27 25.62 7.09 1.19
C LYS A 27 25.24 6.37 -0.11
N GLY A 28 24.74 7.10 -1.11
CA GLY A 28 24.31 6.55 -2.39
C GLY A 28 22.82 6.15 -2.45
N ASP A 29 22.02 6.43 -1.41
CA ASP A 29 20.58 6.13 -1.42
C ASP A 29 19.87 7.00 -2.45
N ARG A 30 19.05 6.36 -3.28
CA ARG A 30 18.23 6.99 -4.31
C ARG A 30 16.76 6.90 -3.94
N LEU A 31 15.92 7.68 -4.60
CA LEU A 31 14.47 7.47 -4.53
C LEU A 31 14.13 6.03 -4.99
N PRO A 32 13.31 5.28 -4.25
CA PRO A 32 12.84 3.97 -4.69
C PRO A 32 12.16 4.04 -6.07
N ASP A 33 12.23 2.96 -6.84
CA ASP A 33 11.52 2.87 -8.12
C ASP A 33 10.09 2.36 -7.89
N PHE A 34 9.15 3.29 -7.86
CA PHE A 34 7.74 3.02 -7.62
C PHE A 34 6.99 2.57 -8.88
N SER A 35 7.63 2.57 -10.05
CA SER A 35 6.99 2.15 -11.30
C SER A 35 6.52 0.69 -11.26
N PHE A 36 7.04 -0.13 -10.35
CA PHE A 36 6.68 -1.55 -10.17
C PHE A 36 5.41 -1.78 -9.35
N CYS A 37 4.74 -0.73 -8.88
CA CYS A 37 3.47 -0.83 -8.19
C CYS A 37 2.31 -1.07 -9.18
N GLY A 38 1.27 -1.76 -8.70
CA GLY A 38 0.01 -1.97 -9.43
C GLY A 38 -0.08 -3.31 -10.14
N TYR A 39 -1.28 -3.60 -10.65
CA TYR A 39 -1.64 -4.77 -11.45
C TYR A 39 -0.62 -5.03 -12.57
N HIS A 40 -0.02 -6.23 -12.60
CA HIS A 40 1.09 -6.58 -13.51
C HIS A 40 2.21 -5.53 -13.52
N SER A 41 2.56 -4.98 -12.35
CA SER A 41 3.55 -3.91 -12.20
C SER A 41 3.21 -2.65 -13.02
N SER A 42 1.94 -2.39 -13.35
CA SER A 42 1.51 -1.33 -14.29
C SER A 42 1.99 -1.49 -15.74
N ASP A 43 2.46 -2.67 -16.13
CA ASP A 43 2.81 -3.00 -17.51
C ASP A 43 1.58 -3.32 -18.35
N LYS A 44 0.45 -3.67 -17.72
CA LYS A 44 -0.83 -3.94 -18.39
C LYS A 44 -1.93 -3.00 -17.87
N PRO A 45 -2.89 -2.60 -18.73
CA PRO A 45 -4.09 -1.94 -18.26
C PRO A 45 -4.95 -2.89 -17.41
N LEU A 46 -5.77 -2.31 -16.52
CA LEU A 46 -6.77 -3.09 -15.80
C LEU A 46 -7.76 -3.74 -16.78
N PRO A 47 -8.10 -5.03 -16.62
CA PRO A 47 -8.88 -5.77 -17.60
C PRO A 47 -10.32 -5.25 -17.72
N SER A 48 -10.92 -5.43 -18.90
CA SER A 48 -12.31 -5.07 -19.19
C SER A 48 -13.00 -6.18 -19.99
N ALA A 49 -13.03 -7.39 -19.42
CA ALA A 49 -13.64 -8.55 -20.05
C ALA A 49 -15.18 -8.45 -20.10
N ALA A 50 -15.79 -9.14 -21.07
CA ALA A 50 -17.23 -9.23 -21.21
C ALA A 50 -17.88 -10.00 -20.05
N PRO A 51 -19.15 -9.71 -19.69
CA PRO A 51 -19.90 -10.46 -18.70
C PRO A 51 -19.94 -11.96 -19.01
N THR A 52 -19.66 -12.80 -18.02
CA THR A 52 -19.87 -14.26 -18.13
C THR A 52 -21.25 -14.65 -17.63
N ILE A 53 -21.74 -13.95 -16.60
CA ILE A 53 -23.10 -14.08 -16.09
C ILE A 53 -23.57 -12.71 -15.58
N THR A 54 -24.88 -12.47 -15.63
CA THR A 54 -25.51 -11.30 -15.00
C THR A 54 -26.58 -11.77 -14.01
N LEU A 55 -26.53 -11.22 -12.79
CA LEU A 55 -27.46 -11.50 -11.70
C LEU A 55 -28.32 -10.26 -11.43
N ASN A 56 -29.62 -10.45 -11.30
CA ASN A 56 -30.55 -9.38 -10.94
C ASN A 56 -30.77 -9.31 -9.44
N ALA A 57 -30.99 -8.11 -8.91
CA ALA A 57 -31.30 -7.94 -7.50
C ALA A 57 -32.65 -8.59 -7.16
N GLY A 58 -32.65 -9.48 -6.17
CA GLY A 58 -33.83 -10.08 -5.56
C GLY A 58 -34.21 -9.47 -4.22
N LYS A 59 -35.19 -10.10 -3.54
CA LYS A 59 -35.56 -9.78 -2.15
C LYS A 59 -34.78 -10.67 -1.18
N GLY A 60 -34.47 -10.13 0.00
CA GLY A 60 -33.79 -10.86 1.08
C GLY A 60 -32.31 -11.15 0.80
N ASP A 61 -31.75 -12.09 1.55
CA ASP A 61 -30.32 -12.45 1.49
C ASP A 61 -29.93 -13.06 0.14
N GLN A 62 -29.02 -12.38 -0.56
CA GLN A 62 -28.49 -12.77 -1.86
C GLN A 62 -27.07 -13.33 -1.80
N THR A 63 -26.52 -13.56 -0.59
CA THR A 63 -25.16 -14.09 -0.41
C THR A 63 -24.96 -15.38 -1.19
N LYS A 64 -25.84 -16.37 -1.04
CA LYS A 64 -25.73 -17.66 -1.73
C LYS A 64 -25.84 -17.53 -3.25
N LEU A 65 -26.71 -16.65 -3.74
CA LEU A 65 -26.89 -16.42 -5.17
C LEU A 65 -25.58 -15.94 -5.80
N ILE A 66 -24.96 -14.93 -5.19
CA ILE A 66 -23.73 -14.33 -5.70
C ILE A 66 -22.55 -15.28 -5.50
N GLN A 67 -22.43 -15.91 -4.32
CA GLN A 67 -21.34 -16.84 -4.05
C GLN A 67 -21.36 -18.04 -4.99
N ASN A 68 -22.54 -18.64 -5.25
CA ASN A 68 -22.66 -19.75 -6.21
C ASN A 68 -22.21 -19.34 -7.62
N ALA A 69 -22.46 -18.10 -8.04
CA ALA A 69 -21.99 -17.60 -9.33
C ALA A 69 -20.47 -17.43 -9.36
N LEU A 70 -19.87 -16.92 -8.28
CA LEU A 70 -18.41 -16.84 -8.14
C LEU A 70 -17.77 -18.23 -8.12
N ASP A 71 -18.34 -19.17 -7.36
CA ASP A 71 -17.84 -20.55 -7.23
C ASP A 71 -17.87 -21.31 -8.56
N LYS A 72 -18.92 -21.08 -9.37
CA LYS A 72 -19.04 -21.66 -10.72
C LYS A 72 -17.86 -21.32 -11.62
N PHE A 73 -17.22 -20.17 -11.42
CA PHE A 73 -16.09 -19.70 -12.23
C PHE A 73 -14.74 -19.80 -11.50
N SER A 74 -14.68 -20.47 -10.36
CA SER A 74 -13.47 -20.62 -9.55
C SER A 74 -12.26 -21.22 -10.29
N THR A 75 -12.50 -22.03 -11.34
CA THR A 75 -11.45 -22.66 -12.16
C THR A 75 -11.25 -21.97 -13.51
N SER A 76 -12.34 -21.65 -14.21
CA SER A 76 -12.30 -21.07 -15.57
C SER A 76 -12.05 -19.57 -15.57
N GLY A 77 -12.31 -18.88 -14.46
CA GLY A 77 -12.41 -17.42 -14.41
C GLY A 77 -13.71 -16.92 -15.05
N GLY A 78 -14.01 -15.64 -14.84
CA GLY A 78 -15.20 -15.02 -15.39
C GLY A 78 -15.57 -13.70 -14.73
N VAL A 79 -16.47 -12.97 -15.39
CA VAL A 79 -17.03 -11.72 -14.87
C VAL A 79 -18.46 -11.99 -14.41
N VAL A 80 -18.68 -11.96 -13.10
CA VAL A 80 -20.00 -11.99 -12.47
C VAL A 80 -20.51 -10.57 -12.36
N VAL A 81 -21.50 -10.23 -13.18
CA VAL A 81 -22.11 -8.90 -13.18
C VAL A 81 -23.34 -8.88 -12.29
N LEU A 82 -23.42 -7.87 -11.43
CA LEU A 82 -24.62 -7.51 -10.70
C LEU A 82 -25.29 -6.33 -11.42
N SER A 83 -26.54 -6.52 -11.83
CA SER A 83 -27.35 -5.42 -12.38
C SER A 83 -27.52 -4.28 -11.37
N GLN A 84 -28.10 -3.17 -11.81
CA GLN A 84 -28.53 -2.12 -10.90
C GLN A 84 -29.52 -2.66 -9.86
N GLY A 85 -29.31 -2.32 -8.59
CA GLY A 85 -30.16 -2.74 -7.49
C GLY A 85 -29.40 -2.87 -6.18
N THR A 86 -30.14 -3.18 -5.12
CA THR A 86 -29.59 -3.42 -3.78
C THR A 86 -29.57 -4.92 -3.49
N TYR A 87 -28.43 -5.41 -3.03
CA TYR A 87 -28.19 -6.81 -2.69
C TYR A 87 -27.91 -6.90 -1.18
N GLU A 88 -28.87 -7.43 -0.42
CA GLU A 88 -28.67 -7.72 1.00
C GLU A 88 -27.79 -8.95 1.17
N LEU A 89 -26.73 -8.83 1.98
CA LEU A 89 -25.76 -9.88 2.25
C LEU A 89 -25.66 -10.13 3.75
N LEU A 90 -26.14 -11.29 4.18
CA LEU A 90 -25.99 -11.75 5.57
C LEU A 90 -24.68 -12.54 5.79
N GLY A 91 -24.03 -12.99 4.72
CA GLY A 91 -22.72 -13.64 4.75
C GLY A 91 -21.63 -12.86 4.01
N GLN A 92 -20.45 -13.48 3.92
CA GLN A 92 -19.29 -12.94 3.22
C GLN A 92 -19.25 -13.46 1.77
N LEU A 93 -18.62 -12.71 0.89
CA LEU A 93 -18.30 -13.12 -0.47
C LEU A 93 -16.80 -13.42 -0.60
N ARG A 94 -16.50 -14.49 -1.32
CA ARG A 94 -15.14 -14.99 -1.54
C ARG A 94 -14.87 -14.99 -3.05
N LEU A 95 -13.94 -14.13 -3.48
CA LEU A 95 -13.50 -14.08 -4.88
C LEU A 95 -12.36 -15.06 -5.16
N HIS A 96 -12.56 -15.91 -6.16
CA HIS A 96 -11.56 -16.87 -6.64
C HIS A 96 -10.67 -16.26 -7.70
N SER A 97 -9.53 -16.90 -7.97
CA SER A 97 -8.63 -16.48 -9.05
C SER A 97 -9.38 -16.28 -10.37
N LYS A 98 -8.94 -15.31 -11.16
CA LYS A 98 -9.46 -14.99 -12.50
C LYS A 98 -10.94 -14.56 -12.51
N THR A 99 -11.50 -14.23 -11.35
CA THR A 99 -12.91 -13.85 -11.21
C THR A 99 -13.05 -12.37 -10.89
N VAL A 100 -13.99 -11.71 -11.57
CA VAL A 100 -14.34 -10.31 -11.36
C VAL A 100 -15.79 -10.20 -10.88
N LEU A 101 -16.03 -9.50 -9.78
CA LEU A 101 -17.34 -9.05 -9.35
C LEU A 101 -17.55 -7.60 -9.83
N ARG A 102 -18.49 -7.40 -10.74
CA ARG A 102 -18.76 -6.09 -11.38
C ARG A 102 -20.18 -5.64 -11.09
N GLY A 103 -20.37 -4.41 -10.62
CA GLY A 103 -21.68 -3.75 -10.60
C GLY A 103 -21.97 -2.89 -11.83
N ALA A 104 -23.15 -2.30 -11.86
CA ALA A 104 -23.60 -1.36 -12.89
C ALA A 104 -23.07 0.07 -12.71
N GLY A 105 -22.32 0.34 -11.64
CA GLY A 105 -21.75 1.64 -11.27
C GLY A 105 -21.90 1.94 -9.77
N MET A 106 -21.03 2.82 -9.25
CA MET A 106 -21.15 3.37 -7.90
C MET A 106 -22.53 4.01 -7.70
N GLY A 107 -23.22 3.65 -6.62
CA GLY A 107 -24.59 4.09 -6.31
C GLY A 107 -25.70 3.41 -7.12
N LYS A 108 -25.37 2.62 -8.16
CA LYS A 108 -26.35 1.84 -8.94
C LYS A 108 -26.47 0.41 -8.43
N THR A 109 -25.35 -0.27 -8.25
CA THR A 109 -25.29 -1.57 -7.57
C THR A 109 -24.82 -1.35 -6.15
N VAL A 110 -25.62 -1.72 -5.16
CA VAL A 110 -25.30 -1.52 -3.74
C VAL A 110 -25.31 -2.86 -3.02
N LEU A 111 -24.19 -3.24 -2.42
CA LEU A 111 -24.10 -4.36 -1.48
C LEU A 111 -24.34 -3.83 -0.08
N THR A 112 -25.32 -4.39 0.64
CA THR A 112 -25.63 -3.98 2.02
C THR A 112 -25.43 -5.14 2.97
N THR A 113 -24.74 -4.91 4.08
CA THR A 113 -24.59 -5.90 5.16
C THR A 113 -24.84 -5.28 6.52
N LYS A 114 -25.16 -6.12 7.51
CA LYS A 114 -25.29 -5.75 8.93
C LYS A 114 -24.12 -6.23 9.78
N ASN A 115 -23.22 -7.02 9.21
CA ASN A 115 -22.13 -7.65 9.94
C ASN A 115 -20.82 -6.90 9.72
N GLY A 116 -20.46 -6.01 10.63
CA GLY A 116 -19.20 -5.29 10.62
C GLY A 116 -18.03 -6.05 11.27
N SER A 117 -18.24 -7.27 11.76
CA SER A 117 -17.23 -8.01 12.52
C SER A 117 -16.24 -8.79 11.65
N VAL A 118 -16.58 -9.00 10.38
CA VAL A 118 -15.82 -9.77 9.38
C VAL A 118 -15.79 -9.03 8.04
N PRO A 119 -14.84 -9.33 7.15
CA PRO A 119 -14.83 -8.75 5.82
C PRO A 119 -16.12 -9.05 5.04
N LEU A 120 -16.66 -8.09 4.27
CA LEU A 120 -17.79 -8.41 3.39
C LEU A 120 -17.32 -9.16 2.14
N ILE A 121 -16.23 -8.70 1.52
CA ILE A 121 -15.61 -9.34 0.36
C ILE A 121 -14.17 -9.66 0.69
N THR A 122 -13.79 -10.93 0.54
CA THR A 122 -12.39 -11.36 0.58
C THR A 122 -11.93 -11.78 -0.81
N MET A 123 -10.82 -11.21 -1.30
CA MET A 123 -10.12 -11.57 -2.55
C MET A 123 -8.93 -12.48 -2.24
N GLY A 124 -8.92 -13.71 -2.75
CA GLY A 124 -7.94 -14.73 -2.39
C GLY A 124 -8.14 -15.44 -1.03
N ASN A 125 -7.64 -16.68 -0.90
CA ASN A 125 -7.96 -17.54 0.25
C ASN A 125 -7.10 -17.25 1.49
N GLY A 126 -5.97 -16.56 1.32
CA GLY A 126 -5.08 -16.19 2.43
C GLY A 126 -4.30 -17.36 3.04
N ASP A 127 -4.37 -18.56 2.44
CA ASP A 127 -3.79 -19.77 3.00
C ASP A 127 -2.35 -20.03 2.54
N GLY A 128 -1.57 -20.66 3.42
CA GLY A 128 -0.26 -21.20 3.11
C GLY A 128 0.91 -20.40 3.70
N LYS A 129 2.09 -21.00 3.61
CA LYS A 129 3.35 -20.42 4.06
C LYS A 129 4.38 -20.62 2.96
N ALA A 130 5.21 -19.62 2.74
CA ALA A 130 6.39 -19.81 1.90
C ALA A 130 7.29 -20.90 2.48
N LYS A 131 7.82 -21.75 1.61
CA LYS A 131 8.94 -22.61 1.95
C LYS A 131 10.21 -21.82 1.72
N VAL A 132 10.90 -21.45 2.80
CA VAL A 132 12.13 -20.68 2.74
C VAL A 132 13.31 -21.66 2.79
N GLY A 133 14.21 -21.55 1.81
CA GLY A 133 15.45 -22.33 1.76
C GLY A 133 16.56 -21.70 2.61
N ASP A 134 17.75 -22.26 2.50
CA ASP A 134 18.91 -21.77 3.23
C ASP A 134 19.29 -20.35 2.79
N ALA A 135 19.48 -19.48 3.78
CA ALA A 135 19.84 -18.09 3.55
C ALA A 135 21.34 -17.93 3.31
N VAL A 136 21.70 -17.08 2.35
CA VAL A 136 23.08 -16.69 2.05
C VAL A 136 23.32 -15.26 2.48
N ALA A 137 24.43 -15.00 3.16
CA ALA A 137 24.80 -13.65 3.58
C ALA A 137 25.11 -12.74 2.38
N ILE A 138 24.58 -11.51 2.43
CA ILE A 138 25.03 -10.40 1.58
C ILE A 138 26.34 -9.88 2.17
N SER A 139 27.36 -9.72 1.32
CA SER A 139 28.75 -9.45 1.73
C SER A 139 29.13 -7.98 1.66
N ASP A 140 28.37 -7.16 0.94
CA ASP A 140 28.63 -5.73 0.85
C ASP A 140 28.49 -5.09 2.23
N HIS A 141 29.40 -4.15 2.52
CA HIS A 141 29.33 -3.42 3.77
C HIS A 141 28.06 -2.57 3.85
N TYR A 142 27.70 -1.94 2.73
CA TYR A 142 26.51 -1.12 2.57
C TYR A 142 25.89 -1.33 1.18
N VAL A 143 24.57 -1.54 1.12
CA VAL A 143 23.79 -1.56 -0.11
C VAL A 143 22.74 -0.45 -0.04
N PRO A 144 22.78 0.56 -0.93
CA PRO A 144 21.90 1.72 -0.85
C PRO A 144 20.46 1.42 -1.30
N ILE A 145 19.52 2.27 -0.86
CA ILE A 145 18.17 2.32 -1.46
C ILE A 145 18.30 2.59 -2.97
N GLY A 146 17.56 1.85 -3.78
CA GLY A 146 17.61 1.93 -5.24
C GLY A 146 18.69 1.06 -5.89
N ALA A 147 19.49 0.31 -5.11
CA ALA A 147 20.40 -0.68 -5.67
C ALA A 147 19.65 -1.85 -6.31
N THR A 148 20.14 -2.32 -7.44
CA THR A 148 19.69 -3.56 -8.11
C THR A 148 20.69 -4.70 -8.01
N ASN A 149 21.89 -4.44 -7.51
CA ASN A 149 23.02 -5.37 -7.55
C ASN A 149 23.72 -5.37 -6.19
N PHE A 150 24.10 -6.56 -5.73
CA PHE A 150 24.90 -6.74 -4.52
C PHE A 150 25.63 -8.08 -4.57
N THR A 151 26.66 -8.21 -3.74
CA THR A 151 27.56 -9.36 -3.64
C THR A 151 27.07 -10.32 -2.55
N VAL A 152 26.98 -11.61 -2.87
CA VAL A 152 26.64 -12.67 -1.91
C VAL A 152 27.85 -13.53 -1.58
N LYS A 153 27.87 -14.14 -0.38
CA LYS A 153 28.97 -15.05 0.00
C LYS A 153 29.06 -16.31 -0.85
N SER A 154 27.92 -16.77 -1.37
CA SER A 154 27.82 -17.95 -2.22
C SER A 154 26.60 -17.83 -3.14
N ILE A 155 26.66 -18.49 -4.30
CA ILE A 155 25.50 -18.63 -5.20
C ILE A 155 24.86 -20.01 -5.12
N THR A 156 25.36 -20.89 -4.23
CA THR A 156 24.79 -22.23 -4.05
C THR A 156 23.31 -22.12 -3.66
N GLY A 157 22.44 -22.80 -4.42
CA GLY A 157 20.99 -22.75 -4.21
C GLY A 157 20.29 -21.52 -4.81
N LEU A 158 21.02 -20.62 -5.47
CA LEU A 158 20.46 -19.48 -6.19
C LEU A 158 20.38 -19.78 -7.69
N ALA A 159 19.30 -19.36 -8.33
CA ALA A 159 19.13 -19.49 -9.77
C ALA A 159 18.37 -18.28 -10.34
N VAL A 160 18.71 -17.88 -11.57
CA VAL A 160 17.99 -16.83 -12.29
C VAL A 160 16.51 -17.19 -12.39
N GLY A 161 15.65 -16.22 -12.11
CA GLY A 161 14.19 -16.38 -12.12
C GLY A 161 13.58 -16.89 -10.82
N PHE A 162 14.36 -17.25 -9.80
CA PHE A 162 13.83 -17.65 -8.50
C PHE A 162 13.32 -16.46 -7.69
N GLU A 163 12.23 -16.70 -6.96
CA GLU A 163 11.71 -15.80 -5.93
C GLU A 163 12.59 -15.90 -4.68
N MET A 164 12.82 -14.76 -4.04
CA MET A 164 13.70 -14.66 -2.88
C MET A 164 13.22 -13.63 -1.88
N TYR A 165 13.53 -13.86 -0.61
CA TYR A 165 13.44 -12.82 0.40
C TYR A 165 14.82 -12.20 0.60
N ILE A 166 14.85 -10.87 0.58
CA ILE A 166 15.88 -10.12 1.26
C ILE A 166 15.45 -10.07 2.72
N GLN A 167 16.25 -10.69 3.57
CA GLN A 167 15.99 -10.84 4.99
C GLN A 167 16.90 -9.93 5.79
N ARG A 168 16.30 -9.21 6.72
CA ARG A 168 17.02 -8.32 7.62
C ARG A 168 16.62 -8.62 9.05
N ALA A 169 17.55 -9.16 9.82
CA ALA A 169 17.34 -9.41 11.24
C ALA A 169 17.37 -8.11 12.06
N VAL A 170 16.36 -7.97 12.91
CA VAL A 170 16.27 -7.14 14.12
C VAL A 170 17.47 -7.20 15.07
N THR A 171 18.60 -6.52 14.86
CA THR A 171 19.68 -6.54 15.88
C THR A 171 19.47 -5.49 16.98
N PRO A 172 19.94 -5.76 18.22
CA PRO A 172 19.99 -4.75 19.28
C PRO A 172 20.80 -3.49 18.90
N GLU A 173 21.88 -3.65 18.14
CA GLU A 173 22.74 -2.56 17.65
C GLU A 173 21.95 -1.62 16.74
N TRP A 174 21.17 -2.17 15.82
CA TRP A 174 20.33 -1.38 14.93
C TRP A 174 19.21 -0.65 15.67
N VAL A 175 18.59 -1.31 16.65
CA VAL A 175 17.54 -0.68 17.49
C VAL A 175 18.13 0.50 18.28
N ARG A 176 19.30 0.31 18.92
CA ARG A 176 20.02 1.38 19.62
C ARG A 176 20.40 2.53 18.69
N ALA A 177 20.97 2.21 17.53
CA ALA A 177 21.40 3.22 16.57
C ALA A 177 20.26 4.08 16.01
N ASN A 178 19.03 3.53 15.94
CA ASN A 178 17.83 4.31 15.61
C ASN A 178 17.20 5.05 16.80
N GLY A 179 17.81 4.99 17.99
CA GLY A 179 17.28 5.62 19.20
C GLY A 179 16.00 4.95 19.71
N MET A 180 15.82 3.66 19.46
CA MET A 180 14.61 2.91 19.82
C MET A 180 14.82 1.93 20.98
N SER A 181 16.03 1.83 21.55
CA SER A 181 16.36 0.84 22.60
C SER A 181 15.58 1.01 23.88
N ASP A 182 15.17 2.25 24.16
CA ASP A 182 14.53 2.62 25.42
C ASP A 182 12.99 2.55 25.29
N LEU A 183 12.49 2.19 24.09
CA LEU A 183 11.06 1.97 23.84
C LEU A 183 10.68 0.57 24.35
N VAL A 184 10.28 0.49 25.62
CA VAL A 184 9.90 -0.79 26.25
C VAL A 184 8.43 -1.14 25.94
N ARG A 185 8.21 -2.25 25.20
CA ARG A 185 6.91 -2.94 25.14
C ARG A 185 7.06 -4.39 24.62
N ASN A 186 7.03 -5.39 25.52
CA ASN A 186 6.88 -6.85 25.33
C ASN A 186 7.08 -7.40 23.88
N GLY A 187 8.23 -7.13 23.27
CA GLY A 187 8.49 -7.43 21.87
C GLY A 187 9.26 -8.74 21.70
N LYS A 188 8.85 -9.56 20.72
CA LYS A 188 9.66 -10.67 20.22
C LYS A 188 10.68 -10.15 19.19
N PRO A 189 11.78 -10.88 18.92
CA PRO A 189 12.64 -10.61 17.78
C PRO A 189 11.84 -10.51 16.48
N GLN A 190 12.23 -9.60 15.59
CA GLN A 190 11.56 -9.32 14.32
C GLN A 190 12.51 -9.58 13.14
N LEU A 191 11.95 -10.07 12.05
CA LEU A 191 12.62 -10.32 10.78
C LEU A 191 11.82 -9.63 9.68
N TRP A 192 12.47 -8.77 8.91
CA TRP A 192 11.88 -8.08 7.76
C TRP A 192 12.17 -8.89 6.52
N LEU A 193 11.13 -9.12 5.73
CA LEU A 193 11.19 -9.91 4.51
C LEU A 193 10.72 -9.04 3.35
N GLU A 194 11.59 -8.84 2.38
CA GLU A 194 11.30 -8.10 1.17
C GLU A 194 11.40 -9.07 -0.03
N PRO A 195 10.27 -9.48 -0.64
CA PRO A 195 10.28 -10.41 -1.76
C PRO A 195 10.83 -9.75 -3.02
N ARG A 196 11.66 -10.48 -3.75
CA ARG A 196 12.37 -10.08 -4.98
C ARG A 196 12.55 -11.28 -5.90
N LYS A 197 12.94 -11.03 -7.15
CA LYS A 197 13.33 -12.08 -8.09
C LYS A 197 14.74 -11.87 -8.61
N ILE A 198 15.50 -12.97 -8.79
CA ILE A 198 16.82 -12.92 -9.44
C ILE A 198 16.65 -12.61 -10.92
N ALA A 199 17.15 -11.47 -11.36
CA ALA A 199 17.25 -11.10 -12.77
C ALA A 199 18.50 -11.69 -13.44
N SER A 200 19.65 -11.67 -12.75
CA SER A 200 20.88 -12.30 -13.26
C SER A 200 21.86 -12.64 -12.13
N ILE A 201 22.79 -13.54 -12.44
CA ILE A 201 23.93 -13.88 -11.57
C ILE A 201 25.20 -13.79 -12.43
N SER A 202 26.19 -13.05 -11.95
CA SER A 202 27.51 -12.94 -12.58
C SER A 202 28.60 -13.06 -11.51
N GLY A 203 29.25 -14.22 -11.45
CA GLY A 203 30.10 -14.58 -10.31
C GLY A 203 29.28 -14.58 -9.02
N ASN A 204 29.73 -13.83 -8.00
CA ASN A 204 29.01 -13.66 -6.73
C ASN A 204 28.11 -12.41 -6.70
N ILE A 205 27.92 -11.72 -7.83
CA ILE A 205 27.03 -10.58 -7.92
C ILE A 205 25.65 -11.07 -8.35
N VAL A 206 24.66 -10.80 -7.50
CA VAL A 206 23.24 -11.03 -7.80
C VAL A 206 22.63 -9.71 -8.25
N THR A 207 21.88 -9.74 -9.35
CA THR A 207 21.02 -8.64 -9.77
C THR A 207 19.56 -9.02 -9.54
N ILE A 208 18.80 -8.15 -8.88
CA ILE A 208 17.37 -8.29 -8.64
C ILE A 208 16.56 -7.49 -9.66
N ASP A 209 15.30 -7.89 -9.86
CA ASP A 209 14.37 -7.27 -10.81
C ASP A 209 13.84 -5.90 -10.37
N ILE A 210 13.53 -5.74 -9.09
CA ILE A 210 13.02 -4.50 -8.49
C ILE A 210 14.07 -3.93 -7.53
N PRO A 211 14.48 -2.66 -7.68
CA PRO A 211 15.44 -2.04 -6.77
C PRO A 211 15.05 -2.15 -5.29
N LEU A 212 16.07 -2.15 -4.42
CA LEU A 212 15.88 -2.12 -2.97
C LEU A 212 15.12 -0.87 -2.52
N THR A 213 14.24 -1.04 -1.53
CA THR A 213 13.48 0.08 -0.96
C THR A 213 13.87 0.43 0.48
N ASP A 214 14.72 -0.38 1.11
CA ASP A 214 15.45 -0.06 2.34
C ASP A 214 16.95 -0.24 2.09
N SER A 215 17.78 0.45 2.88
CA SER A 215 19.23 0.27 2.82
C SER A 215 19.68 -0.91 3.69
N LEU A 216 20.76 -1.56 3.29
CA LEU A 216 21.36 -2.65 4.05
C LEU A 216 22.73 -2.22 4.55
N ASP A 217 22.92 -2.14 5.87
CA ASP A 217 24.20 -1.74 6.50
C ASP A 217 24.71 -2.83 7.44
N SER A 218 25.72 -3.56 6.99
CA SER A 218 26.29 -4.70 7.73
C SER A 218 26.87 -4.34 9.11
N ARG A 219 27.10 -3.04 9.41
CA ARG A 219 27.52 -2.57 10.74
C ARG A 219 26.43 -2.76 11.78
N TYR A 220 25.18 -2.65 11.35
CA TYR A 220 24.02 -2.66 12.23
C TYR A 220 23.17 -3.90 12.01
N ILE A 221 23.17 -4.53 10.84
CA ILE A 221 22.33 -5.69 10.54
C ILE A 221 23.11 -6.84 9.93
N ALA A 222 22.49 -8.02 9.91
CA ALA A 222 22.97 -9.19 9.17
C ALA A 222 22.04 -9.44 7.96
N PRO A 223 22.27 -8.77 6.82
CA PRO A 223 21.43 -8.94 5.64
C PRO A 223 21.70 -10.29 4.96
N GLN A 224 20.63 -10.97 4.58
CA GLN A 224 20.69 -12.27 3.94
C GLN A 224 19.73 -12.35 2.76
N LEU A 225 20.03 -13.26 1.85
CA LEU A 225 19.24 -13.59 0.69
C LEU A 225 18.79 -15.05 0.82
N ALA A 226 17.50 -15.31 0.88
CA ALA A 226 16.98 -16.68 0.99
C ALA A 226 16.03 -16.97 -0.18
N PRO A 227 16.27 -18.02 -0.97
CA PRO A 227 15.29 -18.46 -1.95
C PRO A 227 14.01 -18.89 -1.23
N TYR A 228 12.86 -18.62 -1.82
CA TYR A 228 11.61 -19.17 -1.30
C TYR A 228 10.70 -19.65 -2.41
N THR A 229 9.82 -20.58 -2.06
CA THR A 229 8.71 -20.99 -2.91
C THR A 229 7.42 -20.47 -2.29
N PRO A 230 6.68 -19.56 -2.97
CA PRO A 230 5.37 -19.13 -2.47
C PRO A 230 4.38 -20.30 -2.46
N PRO A 231 3.39 -20.30 -1.56
CA PRO A 231 2.23 -21.19 -1.71
C PRO A 231 1.43 -20.82 -2.97
N THR A 232 0.49 -21.68 -3.35
CA THR A 232 -0.45 -21.36 -4.43
C THR A 232 -1.29 -20.14 -4.05
N GLY A 233 -0.99 -19.00 -4.68
CA GLY A 233 -1.70 -17.74 -4.49
C GLY A 233 -2.92 -17.60 -5.37
N SER A 234 -3.84 -16.70 -5.00
CA SER A 234 -4.92 -16.29 -5.91
C SER A 234 -4.48 -15.13 -6.79
N SER A 235 -4.93 -15.06 -8.02
CA SER A 235 -4.53 -13.97 -8.93
C SER A 235 -5.61 -13.58 -9.91
N GLU A 236 -5.44 -12.44 -10.58
CA GLU A 236 -6.35 -11.96 -11.63
C GLU A 236 -7.77 -11.70 -11.12
N MET A 237 -7.91 -11.19 -9.90
CA MET A 237 -9.20 -10.94 -9.28
C MET A 237 -9.60 -9.46 -9.44
N GLY A 238 -10.90 -9.19 -9.51
CA GLY A 238 -11.42 -7.83 -9.65
C GLY A 238 -12.68 -7.57 -8.83
N VAL A 239 -12.76 -6.42 -8.16
CA VAL A 239 -14.03 -5.88 -7.62
C VAL A 239 -14.24 -4.49 -8.21
N GLU A 240 -15.35 -4.26 -8.91
CA GLU A 240 -15.52 -2.99 -9.62
C GLU A 240 -16.94 -2.47 -9.74
N ASN A 241 -17.06 -1.15 -9.90
CA ASN A 241 -18.27 -0.44 -10.31
C ASN A 241 -19.48 -0.69 -9.40
N LEU A 242 -19.29 -0.63 -8.07
CA LEU A 242 -20.35 -0.86 -7.10
C LEU A 242 -20.18 -0.05 -5.82
N SER A 243 -21.21 -0.03 -4.99
CA SER A 243 -21.16 0.50 -3.63
C SER A 243 -21.22 -0.61 -2.60
N ILE A 244 -20.57 -0.41 -1.46
CA ILE A 244 -20.63 -1.27 -0.28
C ILE A 244 -21.05 -0.42 0.93
N THR A 245 -22.12 -0.83 1.61
CA THR A 245 -22.67 -0.11 2.77
C THR A 245 -22.88 -1.06 3.94
N LEU A 246 -22.37 -0.68 5.11
CA LEU A 246 -22.58 -1.38 6.37
C LEU A 246 -23.62 -0.65 7.22
N SER A 247 -24.68 -1.33 7.66
CA SER A 247 -25.69 -0.76 8.56
C SER A 247 -26.12 -1.79 9.61
N PRO A 248 -26.01 -1.52 10.93
CA PRO A 248 -25.69 -0.23 11.54
C PRO A 248 -24.24 0.19 11.32
N THR A 249 -24.01 1.50 11.31
CA THR A 249 -22.70 2.09 10.99
C THR A 249 -21.62 1.70 12.00
N CYS A 250 -20.43 1.40 11.48
CA CYS A 250 -19.20 1.31 12.24
C CYS A 250 -18.32 2.55 12.12
N SER A 251 -18.69 3.52 11.27
CA SER A 251 -17.94 4.77 11.07
C SER A 251 -17.73 5.49 12.39
N GLY A 252 -16.48 5.57 12.84
CA GLY A 252 -16.12 6.33 14.03
C GLY A 252 -16.38 5.60 15.35
N LYS A 253 -16.79 4.33 15.33
CA LYS A 253 -16.81 3.48 16.53
C LYS A 253 -15.40 3.27 17.08
N VAL A 254 -15.28 3.09 18.39
CA VAL A 254 -14.00 2.79 19.04
C VAL A 254 -13.33 1.57 18.42
N LEU A 255 -12.02 1.64 18.20
CA LEU A 255 -11.25 0.60 17.49
C LEU A 255 -11.34 -0.79 18.15
N THR A 256 -11.58 -0.85 19.46
CA THR A 256 -11.70 -2.11 20.21
C THR A 256 -13.08 -2.76 20.13
N ASP A 257 -14.07 -2.13 19.48
CA ASP A 257 -15.41 -2.69 19.27
C ASP A 257 -15.32 -3.95 18.40
N ALA A 258 -15.66 -5.11 18.98
CA ALA A 258 -15.59 -6.39 18.30
C ALA A 258 -16.56 -6.52 17.11
N THR A 259 -17.60 -5.70 17.07
CA THR A 259 -18.59 -5.71 15.99
C THR A 259 -18.18 -4.89 14.77
N CYS A 260 -17.06 -4.17 14.84
CA CYS A 260 -16.58 -3.22 13.83
C CYS A 260 -15.13 -3.48 13.37
N LYS A 261 -14.71 -4.75 13.38
CA LYS A 261 -13.34 -5.18 13.03
C LYS A 261 -13.15 -5.53 11.55
N GLY A 262 -14.22 -5.84 10.84
CA GLY A 262 -14.22 -6.26 9.44
C GLY A 262 -14.01 -5.10 8.48
N ALA A 263 -13.32 -5.38 7.37
CA ALA A 263 -13.21 -4.44 6.25
C ALA A 263 -14.36 -4.60 5.25
N ALA A 264 -14.60 -3.63 4.39
CA ALA A 264 -15.50 -3.85 3.25
C ALA A 264 -14.85 -4.80 2.23
N LEU A 265 -13.55 -4.59 1.99
CA LEU A 265 -12.73 -5.41 1.10
C LEU A 265 -11.46 -5.88 1.83
N ASP A 266 -11.18 -7.17 1.77
CA ASP A 266 -9.97 -7.79 2.31
C ASP A 266 -9.22 -8.51 1.18
N ILE A 267 -8.02 -8.05 0.86
CA ILE A 267 -7.14 -8.65 -0.14
C ILE A 267 -6.21 -9.60 0.61
N ALA A 268 -6.48 -10.89 0.48
CA ALA A 268 -5.87 -11.91 1.30
C ALA A 268 -4.43 -12.19 0.92
N SER A 269 -3.65 -12.66 1.89
CA SER A 269 -2.23 -13.02 1.73
C SER A 269 -1.98 -13.92 0.52
N TRP A 270 -0.81 -13.78 -0.10
CA TRP A 270 -0.38 -14.51 -1.30
C TRP A 270 -1.18 -14.21 -2.57
N SER A 271 -2.15 -13.29 -2.52
CA SER A 271 -2.80 -12.83 -3.73
C SER A 271 -1.87 -11.95 -4.56
N THR A 272 -1.99 -12.06 -5.88
CA THR A 272 -1.17 -11.29 -6.83
C THR A 272 -2.02 -10.72 -7.96
N ASP A 273 -1.52 -9.69 -8.64
CA ASP A 273 -2.05 -9.23 -9.94
C ASP A 273 -3.58 -9.09 -9.92
N SER A 274 -4.10 -8.33 -8.96
CA SER A 274 -5.55 -8.12 -8.80
C SER A 274 -5.88 -6.64 -8.62
N PHE A 275 -7.15 -6.29 -8.70
CA PHE A 275 -7.57 -4.89 -8.62
C PHE A 275 -8.92 -4.70 -7.94
N ALA A 276 -9.11 -3.51 -7.39
CA ALA A 276 -10.40 -2.99 -7.03
C ALA A 276 -10.54 -1.60 -7.63
N ARG A 277 -11.64 -1.32 -8.35
CA ARG A 277 -11.82 0.00 -8.95
C ARG A 277 -13.21 0.56 -8.93
N SER A 278 -13.33 1.89 -8.84
CA SER A 278 -14.62 2.60 -8.90
C SER A 278 -15.61 2.07 -7.86
N LEU A 279 -15.22 2.21 -6.60
CA LEU A 279 -15.99 1.73 -5.44
C LEU A 279 -16.38 2.90 -4.53
N ASN A 280 -17.65 2.94 -4.11
CA ASN A 280 -18.07 3.77 -2.97
C ASN A 280 -18.26 2.86 -1.76
N ILE A 281 -17.45 3.05 -0.72
CA ILE A 281 -17.52 2.27 0.51
C ILE A 281 -17.93 3.20 1.65
N THR A 282 -18.99 2.86 2.38
CA THR A 282 -19.62 3.74 3.36
C THR A 282 -19.84 3.02 4.69
N GLU A 283 -19.66 3.75 5.79
CA GLU A 283 -20.02 3.31 7.15
C GLU A 283 -19.11 2.25 7.79
N TYR A 284 -17.88 2.10 7.29
CA TYR A 284 -16.85 1.23 7.88
C TYR A 284 -15.84 2.00 8.73
N ASN A 285 -15.24 1.29 9.70
CA ASN A 285 -14.00 1.76 10.34
C ASN A 285 -12.78 1.48 9.45
N SER A 286 -12.70 0.26 8.92
CA SER A 286 -11.70 -0.19 7.94
C SER A 286 -12.35 -0.42 6.59
N PHE A 287 -11.86 0.24 5.53
CA PHE A 287 -12.49 0.19 4.21
C PHE A 287 -11.86 -0.92 3.37
N VAL A 288 -10.53 -0.91 3.28
CA VAL A 288 -9.76 -1.92 2.55
C VAL A 288 -8.58 -2.40 3.39
N THR A 289 -8.44 -3.71 3.52
CA THR A 289 -7.25 -4.35 4.09
C THR A 289 -6.47 -5.02 2.97
N VAL A 290 -5.17 -4.73 2.88
CA VAL A 290 -4.22 -5.42 2.00
C VAL A 290 -3.27 -6.21 2.88
N GLN A 291 -3.45 -7.53 2.94
CA GLN A 291 -2.74 -8.40 3.87
C GLN A 291 -1.25 -8.59 3.50
N PRO A 292 -0.45 -9.17 4.41
CA PRO A 292 0.97 -9.46 4.15
C PRO A 292 1.16 -10.42 2.97
N ASN A 293 2.35 -10.41 2.37
CA ASN A 293 2.71 -11.28 1.24
C ASN A 293 1.76 -11.15 0.03
N THR A 294 1.16 -9.98 -0.16
CA THR A 294 0.39 -9.65 -1.37
C THR A 294 1.23 -8.75 -2.28
N PHE A 295 1.08 -8.92 -3.60
CA PHE A 295 1.94 -8.28 -4.60
C PHE A 295 1.16 -7.77 -5.81
N ARG A 296 1.52 -6.61 -6.36
CA ARG A 296 1.02 -6.11 -7.66
C ARG A 296 -0.50 -5.94 -7.70
N HIS A 297 -1.03 -5.17 -6.74
CA HIS A 297 -2.46 -4.83 -6.69
C HIS A 297 -2.70 -3.37 -7.01
N THR A 298 -3.79 -3.08 -7.72
CA THR A 298 -4.24 -1.70 -7.97
C THR A 298 -5.57 -1.43 -7.28
N LEU A 299 -5.61 -0.40 -6.43
CA LEU A 299 -6.80 0.17 -5.82
C LEU A 299 -7.07 1.53 -6.48
N ASP A 300 -8.06 1.60 -7.36
CA ASP A 300 -8.28 2.76 -8.23
C ASP A 300 -9.65 3.40 -8.00
N ASN A 301 -9.73 4.72 -7.81
CA ASN A 301 -11.01 5.43 -7.65
C ASN A 301 -11.92 4.79 -6.56
N ILE A 302 -11.37 4.58 -5.36
CA ILE A 302 -12.11 4.14 -4.18
C ILE A 302 -12.45 5.35 -3.30
N ASN A 303 -13.74 5.59 -3.08
CA ASN A 303 -14.24 6.65 -2.23
C ASN A 303 -14.69 6.09 -0.88
N MET A 304 -14.03 6.54 0.18
CA MET A 304 -14.29 6.14 1.56
C MET A 304 -15.16 7.20 2.26
N HIS A 305 -16.36 6.83 2.68
CA HIS A 305 -17.31 7.75 3.33
C HIS A 305 -17.53 7.39 4.81
N ARG A 306 -17.23 8.34 5.69
CA ARG A 306 -17.63 8.35 7.10
C ARG A 306 -18.79 9.31 7.32
N ASN A 307 -19.73 8.93 8.20
CA ASN A 307 -20.95 9.69 8.44
C ASN A 307 -21.10 10.21 9.89
N GLY A 308 -20.09 10.01 10.74
CA GLY A 308 -20.17 10.39 12.15
C GLY A 308 -18.82 10.72 12.78
N PRO A 309 -18.84 11.32 14.00
CA PRO A 309 -17.66 11.61 14.79
C PRO A 309 -16.85 10.35 15.07
N THR A 310 -15.54 10.49 15.18
CA THR A 310 -14.68 9.38 15.61
C THR A 310 -14.45 9.38 17.11
N ASP A 311 -14.86 8.30 17.76
CA ASP A 311 -14.38 7.89 19.08
C ASP A 311 -12.93 7.42 18.97
N ASN A 312 -12.02 8.18 19.58
CA ASN A 312 -10.58 7.92 19.59
C ASN A 312 -10.06 7.35 20.91
N GLY A 313 -10.94 6.82 21.78
CA GLY A 313 -10.58 6.25 23.08
C GLY A 313 -9.57 5.10 23.01
N ALA A 314 -9.41 4.47 21.85
CA ALA A 314 -8.42 3.42 21.58
C ALA A 314 -7.46 3.76 20.41
N GLY A 315 -7.37 5.04 20.03
CA GLY A 315 -6.71 5.50 18.82
C GLY A 315 -7.67 5.60 17.63
N TYR A 316 -7.13 6.02 16.48
CA TYR A 316 -7.91 6.16 15.24
C TYR A 316 -7.88 4.86 14.42
N ALA A 317 -9.02 4.53 13.82
CA ALA A 317 -9.09 3.48 12.81
C ALA A 317 -8.36 3.89 11.52
N GLY A 318 -8.08 2.90 10.66
CA GLY A 318 -7.38 3.09 9.40
C GLY A 318 -8.27 2.77 8.20
N GLY A 319 -8.16 3.57 7.14
CA GLY A 319 -8.97 3.49 5.93
C GLY A 319 -8.56 2.36 5.02
N ILE A 320 -7.46 2.56 4.30
CA ILE A 320 -6.75 1.54 3.53
C ILE A 320 -5.48 1.15 4.31
N GLY A 321 -5.44 -0.09 4.81
CA GLY A 321 -4.27 -0.66 5.50
C GLY A 321 -3.42 -1.49 4.55
N ILE A 322 -2.12 -1.21 4.48
CA ILE A 322 -1.17 -1.87 3.56
C ILE A 322 -0.13 -2.67 4.33
N GLU A 323 -0.12 -3.99 4.16
CA GLU A 323 0.96 -4.89 4.60
C GLU A 323 1.68 -5.60 3.43
N GLY A 324 1.17 -5.45 2.21
CA GLY A 324 1.77 -5.98 0.97
C GLY A 324 2.83 -5.06 0.35
N THR A 325 3.36 -5.48 -0.81
CA THR A 325 4.27 -4.66 -1.64
C THR A 325 3.76 -4.55 -3.09
N GLN A 326 4.30 -3.61 -3.84
CA GLN A 326 3.88 -3.28 -5.21
C GLN A 326 2.39 -2.89 -5.28
N ILE A 327 1.88 -2.26 -4.23
CA ILE A 327 0.50 -1.78 -4.16
C ILE A 327 0.43 -0.39 -4.75
N LEU A 328 -0.45 -0.19 -5.74
CA LEU A 328 -0.80 1.10 -6.29
C LEU A 328 -2.17 1.51 -5.77
N VAL A 329 -2.26 2.65 -5.09
CA VAL A 329 -3.52 3.31 -4.75
C VAL A 329 -3.61 4.57 -5.58
N SER A 330 -4.52 4.63 -6.55
CA SER A 330 -4.69 5.76 -7.47
C SER A 330 -6.07 6.38 -7.37
N ASP A 331 -6.14 7.71 -7.45
CA ASP A 331 -7.40 8.45 -7.59
C ASP A 331 -8.44 8.17 -6.49
N CYS A 332 -8.00 7.70 -5.33
CA CYS A 332 -8.86 7.37 -4.19
C CYS A 332 -9.10 8.61 -3.31
N SER A 333 -10.24 8.64 -2.62
CA SER A 333 -10.63 9.79 -1.79
C SER A 333 -11.27 9.40 -0.46
N ALA A 334 -11.13 10.27 0.54
CA ALA A 334 -11.74 10.14 1.87
C ALA A 334 -12.69 11.32 2.17
N TYR A 335 -13.89 11.01 2.64
CA TYR A 335 -14.95 11.98 2.92
C TYR A 335 -15.58 11.76 4.30
N GLY A 336 -16.06 12.85 4.90
CA GLY A 336 -16.79 12.81 6.17
C GLY A 336 -16.93 14.18 6.84
N PRO A 337 -17.72 14.25 7.93
CA PRO A 337 -17.85 15.46 8.74
C PRO A 337 -16.51 15.88 9.38
N LEU A 338 -16.44 17.10 9.92
CA LEU A 338 -15.22 17.70 10.49
C LEU A 338 -14.57 16.85 11.60
N ASP A 339 -15.37 16.05 12.30
CA ASP A 339 -14.96 15.18 13.41
C ASP A 339 -14.76 13.71 13.02
N ALA A 340 -14.89 13.37 11.73
CA ALA A 340 -14.53 12.05 11.20
C ALA A 340 -13.01 11.92 11.02
N LYS A 341 -12.30 11.63 12.11
CA LYS A 341 -10.83 11.53 12.15
C LYS A 341 -10.37 10.09 11.92
N PHE A 342 -9.45 9.87 10.98
CA PHE A 342 -8.86 8.54 10.77
C PHE A 342 -7.56 8.61 9.96
N TYR A 343 -6.80 7.53 9.96
CA TYR A 343 -5.68 7.39 9.04
C TYR A 343 -6.22 6.91 7.71
N SER A 344 -6.38 7.79 6.73
CA SER A 344 -6.96 7.43 5.43
C SER A 344 -6.18 6.33 4.74
N ILE A 345 -4.85 6.41 4.82
CA ILE A 345 -3.93 5.35 4.39
C ILE A 345 -2.87 5.19 5.46
N TRP A 346 -2.54 3.94 5.76
CA TRP A 346 -1.53 3.59 6.73
C TRP A 346 -0.84 2.29 6.32
N THR A 347 0.44 2.18 6.67
CA THR A 347 1.15 0.90 6.65
C THR A 347 0.97 0.21 7.99
N THR A 348 1.21 -1.08 8.02
CA THR A 348 1.13 -1.90 9.22
C THR A 348 2.51 -2.47 9.58
N THR A 349 2.54 -3.65 10.19
CA THR A 349 3.73 -4.34 10.65
C THR A 349 4.61 -4.80 9.48
N LEU A 350 5.85 -4.30 9.43
CA LEU A 350 6.91 -4.79 8.52
C LEU A 350 6.57 -4.64 7.02
N THR A 351 5.76 -3.64 6.63
CA THR A 351 5.29 -3.48 5.24
C THR A 351 6.45 -3.23 4.25
N PRO A 352 6.69 -4.11 3.28
CA PRO A 352 7.74 -3.92 2.30
C PRO A 352 7.30 -3.02 1.14
N GLY A 353 8.25 -2.29 0.56
CA GLY A 353 8.06 -1.49 -0.65
C GLY A 353 8.53 -2.19 -1.93
N PRO A 354 8.32 -1.56 -3.11
CA PRO A 354 7.71 -0.24 -3.28
C PRO A 354 6.18 -0.26 -3.21
N ASN A 355 5.58 0.77 -2.61
CA ASN A 355 4.14 1.05 -2.64
C ASN A 355 3.91 2.51 -3.06
N ALA A 356 2.86 2.78 -3.85
CA ALA A 356 2.60 4.10 -4.40
C ALA A 356 1.15 4.54 -4.16
N ILE A 357 1.00 5.73 -3.59
CA ILE A 357 -0.27 6.43 -3.39
C ILE A 357 -0.28 7.65 -4.30
N VAL A 358 -1.07 7.63 -5.36
CA VAL A 358 -1.06 8.64 -6.42
C VAL A 358 -2.41 9.35 -6.47
N ARG A 359 -2.42 10.69 -6.41
CA ARG A 359 -3.63 11.53 -6.48
C ARG A 359 -4.68 11.19 -5.41
N PHE A 360 -4.23 10.88 -4.20
CA PHE A 360 -5.14 10.69 -3.07
C PHE A 360 -5.62 12.02 -2.50
N THR A 361 -6.92 12.15 -2.22
CA THR A 361 -7.48 13.35 -1.59
C THR A 361 -8.28 13.03 -0.33
N ALA A 362 -8.20 13.90 0.67
CA ALA A 362 -9.01 13.77 1.88
C ALA A 362 -9.74 15.08 2.15
N GLN A 363 -11.03 14.98 2.47
CA GLN A 363 -11.89 16.14 2.69
C GLN A 363 -11.48 16.94 3.93
N GLN A 364 -10.96 16.27 4.97
CA GLN A 364 -10.58 16.89 6.22
C GLN A 364 -9.08 16.77 6.46
N SER A 365 -8.47 17.79 7.06
CA SER A 365 -7.06 17.76 7.44
C SER A 365 -6.74 16.79 8.60
N SER A 366 -7.76 16.21 9.23
CA SER A 366 -7.64 15.15 10.23
C SER A 366 -7.74 13.73 9.65
N MET A 367 -7.90 13.63 8.33
CA MET A 367 -7.87 12.40 7.55
C MET A 367 -6.52 12.37 6.85
N LEU A 368 -5.57 11.61 7.39
CA LEU A 368 -4.15 11.76 7.05
C LEU A 368 -3.53 10.46 6.56
N ILE A 369 -2.47 10.58 5.75
CA ILE A 369 -1.62 9.47 5.36
C ILE A 369 -0.47 9.37 6.35
N GLN A 370 -0.35 8.20 7.01
CA GLN A 370 0.70 7.99 8.00
C GLN A 370 1.06 6.52 8.13
N PRO A 371 2.33 6.16 7.85
CA PRO A 371 2.87 4.85 8.18
C PRO A 371 2.78 4.56 9.68
N HIS A 372 2.45 3.33 10.02
CA HIS A 372 2.39 2.83 11.39
C HIS A 372 3.15 1.52 11.50
N MET A 373 3.56 1.23 12.74
CA MET A 373 4.11 -0.05 13.21
C MET A 373 5.39 -0.53 12.50
N ARG A 374 6.43 -0.84 13.28
CA ARG A 374 7.47 -1.82 12.91
C ARG A 374 8.06 -1.65 11.49
N TRP A 375 8.45 -0.43 11.14
CA TRP A 375 9.33 -0.13 10.01
C TRP A 375 8.86 -0.64 8.64
N ALA A 376 7.97 0.14 8.00
CA ALA A 376 7.72 0.05 6.58
C ALA A 376 8.87 0.66 5.77
N HIS A 377 8.96 0.30 4.49
CA HIS A 377 9.91 0.94 3.57
C HIS A 377 9.36 1.14 2.17
N GLY A 378 9.88 2.13 1.45
CA GLY A 378 9.48 2.43 0.07
C GLY A 378 7.99 2.76 -0.09
N LEU A 379 7.52 3.85 0.50
CA LEU A 379 6.15 4.36 0.29
C LEU A 379 6.18 5.73 -0.37
N LEU A 380 5.60 5.84 -1.56
CA LEU A 380 5.39 7.10 -2.27
C LEU A 380 4.00 7.66 -1.99
N ILE A 381 3.92 8.95 -1.69
CA ILE A 381 2.72 9.77 -1.78
C ILE A 381 2.97 10.82 -2.85
N ASP A 382 2.20 10.75 -3.92
CA ASP A 382 2.46 11.47 -5.16
C ASP A 382 1.25 12.31 -5.59
N ASN A 383 1.50 13.59 -5.88
CA ASN A 383 0.50 14.54 -6.34
C ASN A 383 -0.77 14.54 -5.48
N SER A 384 -0.61 14.67 -4.17
CA SER A 384 -1.69 14.52 -3.18
C SER A 384 -1.95 15.82 -2.43
N THR A 385 -3.22 16.08 -2.11
CA THR A 385 -3.64 17.20 -1.25
C THR A 385 -3.96 16.75 0.18
N THR A 386 -3.49 15.57 0.57
CA THR A 386 -3.79 14.95 1.86
C THR A 386 -2.65 15.18 2.84
N PRO A 387 -2.93 15.50 4.12
CA PRO A 387 -1.90 15.64 5.13
C PRO A 387 -1.02 14.39 5.23
N LEU A 388 0.30 14.60 5.29
CA LEU A 388 1.30 13.55 5.35
C LEU A 388 2.14 13.67 6.63
N GLU A 389 2.24 12.55 7.35
CA GLU A 389 3.11 12.43 8.51
C GLU A 389 4.02 11.20 8.42
N PHE A 390 5.27 11.40 7.99
CA PHE A 390 6.38 10.48 8.28
C PHE A 390 7.05 10.96 9.58
N ARG A 391 6.82 10.26 10.69
CA ARG A 391 7.31 10.71 12.00
C ARG A 391 7.71 9.57 12.91
N ASN A 392 8.61 9.85 13.83
CA ASN A 392 8.77 9.02 15.02
C ASN A 392 7.50 9.13 15.86
N ARG A 393 6.88 7.97 16.10
CA ARG A 393 5.67 7.83 16.91
C ARG A 393 5.99 7.54 18.37
N ALA A 394 7.27 7.42 18.73
CA ALA A 394 7.75 7.08 20.06
C ALA A 394 6.99 5.85 20.61
N THR A 395 6.37 6.01 21.77
CA THR A 395 5.59 4.96 22.44
C THR A 395 4.11 4.91 22.05
N ALA A 396 3.67 5.72 21.06
CA ALA A 396 2.27 5.72 20.63
C ALA A 396 1.92 4.39 19.94
N GLY A 397 1.06 3.59 20.57
CA GLY A 397 0.59 2.31 20.03
C GLY A 397 1.60 1.15 20.16
N SER A 398 1.36 0.05 19.44
CA SER A 398 2.08 -1.23 19.59
C SER A 398 3.33 -1.35 18.72
N GLY A 399 4.45 -0.77 19.18
CA GLY A 399 5.76 -0.90 18.51
C GLY A 399 5.92 0.02 17.31
N HIS A 400 5.53 1.30 17.47
CA HIS A 400 5.54 2.24 16.35
C HIS A 400 6.90 2.90 16.14
N GLY A 401 7.57 3.40 17.18
CA GLY A 401 8.93 3.98 17.09
C GLY A 401 9.11 4.77 15.79
N TRP A 402 10.10 4.39 14.98
CA TRP A 402 10.16 4.76 13.57
C TRP A 402 9.32 3.82 12.71
N PRO A 403 8.22 4.31 12.10
CA PRO A 403 7.34 3.47 11.29
C PRO A 403 7.76 3.41 9.82
N ILE A 404 8.68 4.25 9.35
CA ILE A 404 9.09 4.27 7.93
C ILE A 404 10.52 4.78 7.70
N SER A 405 11.20 4.14 6.74
CA SER A 405 12.36 4.65 5.99
C SER A 405 12.06 4.56 4.48
N GLY A 406 12.75 5.28 3.62
CA GLY A 406 12.53 5.24 2.18
C GLY A 406 11.19 5.83 1.73
N GLY A 407 10.50 6.59 2.61
CA GLY A 407 9.24 7.26 2.30
C GLY A 407 9.46 8.51 1.46
N VAL A 408 8.62 8.75 0.45
CA VAL A 408 8.74 9.88 -0.47
C VAL A 408 7.41 10.61 -0.55
N GLY A 409 7.38 11.88 -0.18
CA GLY A 409 6.35 12.82 -0.60
C GLY A 409 6.80 13.52 -1.89
N TRP A 410 6.00 13.46 -2.96
CA TRP A 410 6.23 14.15 -4.22
C TRP A 410 5.02 15.03 -4.55
N ASN A 411 5.22 16.35 -4.67
CA ASN A 411 4.13 17.31 -4.87
C ASN A 411 2.96 17.12 -3.89
N VAL A 412 3.26 16.84 -2.62
CA VAL A 412 2.25 16.77 -1.54
C VAL A 412 1.99 18.16 -1.00
N ARG A 413 0.82 18.74 -1.32
CA ARG A 413 0.58 20.17 -1.16
C ARG A 413 -0.78 20.48 -0.56
N GLY A 414 -0.82 21.37 0.43
CA GLY A 414 -2.07 21.93 0.93
C GLY A 414 -1.93 22.70 2.24
N LYS A 415 -3.06 23.20 2.75
CA LYS A 415 -3.10 23.97 4.01
C LYS A 415 -3.30 23.05 5.21
N PHE A 416 -2.28 22.25 5.51
CA PHE A 416 -2.28 21.29 6.61
C PHE A 416 -0.90 21.21 7.28
N LYS A 417 -0.85 20.57 8.44
CA LYS A 417 0.41 20.24 9.11
C LYS A 417 1.14 19.17 8.30
N LEU A 418 2.38 19.44 7.94
CA LEU A 418 3.27 18.51 7.26
C LEU A 418 4.40 18.12 8.20
N LYS A 419 4.61 16.82 8.39
CA LYS A 419 5.71 16.32 9.22
C LYS A 419 6.43 15.19 8.49
N VAL A 420 7.69 15.43 8.12
CA VAL A 420 8.54 14.43 7.45
C VAL A 420 9.87 14.34 8.17
N GLU A 421 10.05 13.26 8.92
CA GLU A 421 11.24 12.96 9.70
C GLU A 421 11.95 11.74 9.12
N SER A 422 13.29 11.77 9.11
CA SER A 422 14.14 10.63 8.75
C SER A 422 14.60 9.90 10.02
N PRO A 423 14.52 8.56 10.09
CA PRO A 423 15.16 7.79 11.15
C PRO A 423 16.69 7.92 11.08
N PRO A 424 17.44 7.75 12.18
CA PRO A 424 18.90 7.97 12.19
C PRO A 424 19.69 7.14 11.16
N LEU A 425 19.25 5.90 10.89
CA LEU A 425 19.90 5.02 9.91
C LEU A 425 19.22 5.00 8.54
N GLY A 426 18.20 5.83 8.30
CA GLY A 426 17.46 5.86 7.05
C GLY A 426 17.17 7.28 6.59
N VAL A 427 16.33 7.38 5.56
CA VAL A 427 16.03 8.66 4.93
C VAL A 427 14.58 8.66 4.44
N ASN A 428 13.88 9.77 4.67
CA ASN A 428 12.59 10.06 4.06
C ASN A 428 12.70 11.41 3.32
N TRP A 429 12.01 11.53 2.20
CA TRP A 429 12.07 12.69 1.32
C TRP A 429 10.75 13.41 1.19
N CYS A 430 10.81 14.73 0.95
CA CYS A 430 9.68 15.53 0.50
C CYS A 430 10.14 16.48 -0.61
N ILE A 431 9.74 16.19 -1.85
CA ILE A 431 10.11 16.94 -3.05
C ILE A 431 8.89 17.71 -3.55
N GLY A 432 9.02 19.03 -3.72
CA GLY A 432 7.93 19.90 -4.16
C GLY A 432 6.73 19.95 -3.19
N CYS A 433 6.97 19.59 -1.92
CA CYS A 433 5.91 19.57 -0.92
C CYS A 433 5.58 20.98 -0.41
N GLU A 434 4.35 21.17 0.06
CA GLU A 434 3.88 22.42 0.67
C GLU A 434 2.93 22.13 1.84
N GLY A 435 3.12 22.84 2.95
CA GLY A 435 2.25 22.77 4.13
C GLY A 435 2.80 23.61 5.29
N ASP A 436 2.20 23.47 6.46
CA ASP A 436 2.77 24.00 7.71
C ASP A 436 3.83 23.01 8.23
N LYS A 437 5.11 23.26 7.91
CA LYS A 437 6.25 22.41 8.29
C LYS A 437 6.40 22.37 9.82
N GLN A 438 6.05 21.24 10.44
CA GLN A 438 6.08 21.11 11.90
C GLN A 438 7.53 21.05 12.44
N THR A 439 7.73 21.53 13.67
CA THR A 439 9.00 21.43 14.40
C THR A 439 9.49 19.97 14.52
N GLY A 440 10.81 19.78 14.45
CA GLY A 440 11.46 18.47 14.55
C GLY A 440 11.55 17.71 13.21
N THR A 441 10.93 18.23 12.16
CA THR A 441 11.03 17.71 10.79
C THR A 441 12.49 17.75 10.29
N ASN A 442 13.11 16.57 10.17
CA ASN A 442 14.50 16.36 9.74
C ASN A 442 14.63 15.53 8.44
N GLY A 443 13.54 15.34 7.69
CA GLY A 443 13.58 14.70 6.38
C GLY A 443 14.35 15.51 5.33
N THR A 444 14.60 14.90 4.18
CA THR A 444 15.26 15.55 3.04
C THR A 444 14.23 16.34 2.24
N PHE A 445 14.35 17.67 2.20
CA PHE A 445 13.45 18.55 1.45
C PHE A 445 14.13 19.09 0.20
N VAL A 446 13.44 18.99 -0.94
CA VAL A 446 13.90 19.55 -2.22
C VAL A 446 12.79 20.44 -2.78
N GLU A 447 13.11 21.69 -3.10
CA GLU A 447 12.17 22.69 -3.62
C GLU A 447 10.88 22.85 -2.78
N TYR A 448 11.02 22.89 -1.45
CA TYR A 448 9.89 23.05 -0.55
C TYR A 448 9.12 24.36 -0.79
N GLY A 449 7.78 24.30 -0.76
CA GLY A 449 6.90 25.42 -1.04
C GLY A 449 6.74 25.73 -2.54
N LYS A 450 7.35 24.94 -3.42
CA LYS A 450 7.20 25.06 -4.87
C LYS A 450 6.67 23.76 -5.46
N GLN A 451 5.90 23.85 -6.53
CA GLN A 451 5.57 22.68 -7.34
C GLN A 451 6.78 22.28 -8.19
N VAL A 452 7.02 20.98 -8.32
CA VAL A 452 8.08 20.45 -9.19
C VAL A 452 7.52 19.74 -10.42
N SER A 453 8.32 19.70 -11.49
CA SER A 453 8.14 18.84 -12.65
C SER A 453 9.20 17.72 -12.62
N PRO A 454 8.86 16.45 -12.92
CA PRO A 454 7.54 15.96 -13.35
C PRO A 454 6.45 16.12 -12.29
N GLY A 455 5.20 16.29 -12.72
CA GLY A 455 4.07 16.47 -11.80
C GLY A 455 3.80 15.24 -10.92
N SER A 456 4.13 14.05 -11.43
CA SER A 456 4.08 12.78 -10.71
C SER A 456 5.41 12.04 -10.86
N LEU A 457 5.99 11.61 -9.73
CA LEU A 457 7.17 10.75 -9.73
C LEU A 457 6.84 9.35 -10.27
N PHE A 458 5.71 8.77 -9.84
CA PHE A 458 5.28 7.44 -10.25
C PHE A 458 5.13 7.36 -11.77
N GLU A 459 4.40 8.30 -12.37
CA GLU A 459 4.16 8.33 -13.81
C GLU A 459 5.45 8.56 -14.59
N ALA A 460 6.34 9.41 -14.09
CA ALA A 460 7.63 9.66 -14.73
C ALA A 460 8.55 8.44 -14.70
N GLN A 461 8.63 7.75 -13.56
CA GLN A 461 9.37 6.49 -13.41
C GLN A 461 8.77 5.41 -14.32
N LEU A 462 7.44 5.25 -14.36
CA LEU A 462 6.76 4.29 -15.21
C LEU A 462 7.02 4.56 -16.69
N ALA A 463 6.90 5.81 -17.13
CA ALA A 463 7.20 6.19 -18.50
C ALA A 463 8.66 5.93 -18.86
N ALA A 464 9.60 6.22 -17.95
CA ALA A 464 11.01 5.92 -18.15
C ALA A 464 11.28 4.42 -18.26
N ARG A 465 10.62 3.59 -17.44
CA ARG A 465 10.76 2.13 -17.49
C ARG A 465 10.19 1.56 -18.79
N LYS A 466 9.01 1.98 -19.22
CA LYS A 466 8.39 1.53 -20.47
C LYS A 466 9.26 1.87 -21.69
N ARG A 467 9.81 3.10 -21.76
CA ARG A 467 10.76 3.48 -22.82
C ARG A 467 12.00 2.57 -22.87
N LYS A 468 12.52 2.14 -21.71
CA LYS A 468 13.65 1.20 -21.65
C LYS A 468 13.27 -0.20 -22.14
N GLN A 469 12.05 -0.67 -21.83
CA GLN A 469 11.55 -1.95 -22.33
C GLN A 469 11.37 -1.92 -23.85
N ASP A 470 10.79 -0.85 -24.39
CA ASP A 470 10.57 -0.68 -25.83
C ASP A 470 11.90 -0.58 -26.63
N ALA A 471 12.96 -0.08 -26.02
CA ALA A 471 14.28 0.03 -26.66
C ALA A 471 15.06 -1.30 -26.75
N VAL A 472 14.57 -2.36 -26.09
CA VAL A 472 15.18 -3.71 -26.06
C VAL A 472 14.47 -4.68 -27.02
N VAL A 473 13.29 -4.29 -27.53
CA VAL A 473 12.51 -4.99 -28.56
C VAL A 473 12.87 -4.42 -29.93
#